data_AF-A0A9Q0VGP1-F1
#
_entry.id   AF-A0A9Q0VGP1-F1
#
_cell.length_a   1.000
_cell.length_b   1.000
_cell.length_c   1.000
_cell.angle_alpha   90.00
_cell.angle_beta   90.00
_cell.angle_gamma   90.00
#
_symmetry.space_group_name_H-M   'P 1'
#
loop_
_entity.id
_entity.type
_entity.pdbx_description
1 polymer ?
#
loop_
_entity_poly.entity_id
_entity_poly.type
_entity_poly.pdbx_seq_one_letter_code
_entity_poly.pdbx_strand_id
1 'polypeptide(L)'
;MDILQIIIIPGYCVSKGIAGQELQGFPSMTFHLANGADLVVDAGGLFYQADQNSFCLSIQPQVQPNFPSIIGITAQQDYNVAFDLDERNIYFQGIDCEVLDD
;
A
#
# COMPACT_ATOMS: atom_id res chain seq x y z
N MET A 1 -15.77 -0.67 13.54
CA MET A 1 -14.45 -1.21 13.19
C MET A 1 -14.39 -1.13 11.70
N ASP A 2 -13.95 0.03 11.20
CA ASP A 2 -13.97 0.34 9.78
C ASP A 2 -12.94 -0.53 9.07
N ILE A 3 -13.40 -1.22 8.03
CA ILE A 3 -12.70 -2.32 7.39
C ILE A 3 -12.16 -1.80 6.05
N LEU A 4 -10.88 -1.45 6.00
CA LEU A 4 -10.18 -1.13 4.74
C LEU A 4 -9.66 -2.42 4.10
N GLN A 5 -9.99 -2.64 2.83
CA GLN A 5 -9.39 -3.68 1.98
C GLN A 5 -8.59 -3.02 0.84
N ILE A 6 -7.48 -3.66 0.47
CA ILE A 6 -6.70 -3.34 -0.73
C ILE A 6 -6.76 -4.57 -1.62
N ILE A 7 -7.69 -4.56 -2.57
CA ILE A 7 -7.70 -5.47 -3.72
C ILE A 7 -7.46 -4.59 -4.96
N ILE A 8 -6.54 -5.01 -5.83
CA ILE A 8 -6.33 -4.35 -7.11
C ILE A 8 -7.31 -4.98 -8.11
N ILE A 9 -8.52 -4.41 -8.24
CA ILE A 9 -9.35 -4.61 -9.44
C ILE A 9 -9.22 -3.34 -10.31
N PRO A 10 -8.96 -3.47 -11.63
CA PRO A 10 -8.93 -2.33 -12.54
C PRO A 10 -10.35 -1.78 -12.67
N GLY A 11 -10.73 -0.81 -11.85
CA GLY A 11 -12.08 -0.25 -11.86
C GLY A 11 -12.16 1.09 -11.13
N TYR A 12 -12.05 2.15 -11.92
CA TYR A 12 -12.24 3.59 -11.59
C TYR A 12 -11.02 4.35 -11.06
N CYS A 13 -10.10 4.64 -11.98
CA CYS A 13 -9.13 5.72 -11.83
C CYS A 13 -9.80 7.06 -12.14
N VAL A 14 -9.93 7.93 -11.12
CA VAL A 14 -10.57 9.25 -11.28
C VAL A 14 -9.53 10.38 -11.42
N SER A 15 -8.26 10.10 -11.08
CA SER A 15 -7.18 11.09 -11.11
C SER A 15 -6.50 11.17 -12.48
N LYS A 16 -6.19 12.39 -12.91
CA LYS A 16 -5.44 12.69 -14.14
C LYS A 16 -4.05 13.19 -13.81
N GLY A 17 -3.09 12.93 -14.68
CA GLY A 17 -1.69 13.36 -14.55
C GLY A 17 -0.72 12.23 -14.22
N ILE A 18 0.48 12.63 -13.79
CA ILE A 18 1.58 11.74 -13.42
C ILE A 18 1.66 11.67 -11.90
N ALA A 19 1.54 10.49 -11.33
CA ALA A 19 1.48 10.28 -9.87
C ALA A 19 2.64 10.94 -9.13
N GLY A 20 3.89 10.74 -9.58
CA GLY A 20 5.08 11.32 -8.92
C GLY A 20 5.15 12.85 -8.94
N GLN A 21 4.36 13.51 -9.80
CA GLN A 21 4.24 14.98 -9.84
C GLN A 21 3.05 15.45 -9.01
N GLU A 22 1.89 14.82 -9.21
CA GLU A 22 0.63 15.23 -8.57
C GLU A 22 0.56 14.88 -7.08
N LEU A 23 1.33 13.89 -6.62
CA LEU A 23 1.34 13.40 -5.23
C LEU A 23 2.52 13.94 -4.41
N GLN A 24 3.25 14.94 -4.91
CA GLN A 24 4.30 15.58 -4.11
C GLN A 24 3.72 16.20 -2.83
N GLY A 25 4.25 15.79 -1.68
CA GLY A 25 3.75 16.24 -0.38
C GLY A 25 2.42 15.60 0.06
N PHE A 26 1.94 14.58 -0.66
CA PHE A 26 0.78 13.78 -0.21
C PHE A 26 1.14 13.05 1.09
N PRO A 27 0.25 13.05 2.11
CA PRO A 27 0.57 12.46 3.40
C PRO A 27 0.64 10.93 3.33
N SER A 28 1.52 10.34 4.13
CA SER A 28 1.50 8.90 4.38
C SER A 28 0.26 8.48 5.18
N MET A 29 -0.18 7.25 4.96
CA MET A 29 -1.22 6.57 5.73
C MET A 29 -0.58 5.60 6.72
N THR A 30 -1.07 5.53 7.95
CA THR A 30 -0.58 4.58 8.96
C THR A 30 -1.63 3.53 9.29
N PHE A 31 -1.26 2.26 9.14
CA PHE A 31 -2.02 1.12 9.64
C PHE A 31 -1.48 0.73 11.01
N HIS A 32 -2.32 0.92 12.04
CA HIS A 32 -2.02 0.48 13.39
C HIS A 32 -2.36 -1.01 13.52
N LEU A 33 -1.34 -1.82 13.75
CA LEU A 33 -1.42 -3.28 13.89
C LEU A 33 -1.32 -3.69 15.37
N ALA A 34 -1.48 -5.00 15.61
CA ALA A 34 -1.38 -5.54 16.96
C ALA A 34 -0.02 -5.24 17.61
N ASN A 35 0.00 -5.22 18.94
CA ASN A 35 1.20 -5.02 19.75
C ASN A 35 1.91 -3.66 19.51
N GLY A 36 1.18 -2.65 19.02
CA GLY A 36 1.72 -1.32 18.77
C GLY A 36 2.63 -1.23 17.56
N ALA A 37 2.58 -2.21 16.65
CA ALA A 37 3.28 -2.15 15.38
C ALA A 37 2.54 -1.22 14.41
N ASP A 38 3.29 -0.42 13.66
CA ASP A 38 2.76 0.49 12.65
C ASP A 38 3.33 0.12 11.28
N LEU A 39 2.45 0.02 10.28
CA LEU A 39 2.83 0.00 8.86
C LEU A 39 2.48 1.36 8.26
N VAL A 40 3.49 2.13 7.91
CA VAL A 40 3.34 3.42 7.23
C VAL A 40 3.37 3.16 5.73
N VAL A 41 2.48 3.76 4.96
CA VAL A 41 2.41 3.60 3.51
C VAL A 41 2.33 4.98 2.90
N ASP A 42 3.27 5.32 2.03
CA ASP A 42 3.34 6.62 1.38
C ASP A 42 2.54 6.66 0.07
N ALA A 43 2.68 7.75 -0.68
CA ALA A 43 2.01 7.89 -1.97
C ALA A 43 2.40 6.79 -2.98
N GLY A 44 3.64 6.30 -2.97
CA GLY A 44 4.11 5.22 -3.84
C GLY A 44 3.43 3.90 -3.53
N GLY A 45 3.24 3.59 -2.25
CA GLY A 45 2.52 2.39 -1.83
C GLY A 45 0.98 2.50 -1.92
N LEU A 46 0.44 3.72 -1.94
CA LEU A 46 -1.00 3.98 -1.99
C LEU A 46 -1.55 4.15 -3.41
N PHE A 47 -0.74 4.53 -4.38
CA PHE A 47 -1.19 4.82 -5.74
C PHE A 47 -0.37 4.05 -6.78
N TYR A 48 -0.95 3.83 -7.95
CA TYR A 48 -0.22 3.30 -9.10
C TYR A 48 -0.54 4.12 -10.35
N GLN A 49 0.44 4.20 -11.26
CA GLN A 49 0.25 4.81 -12.58
C GLN A 49 -0.49 3.83 -13.49
N ALA A 50 -1.70 4.17 -13.94
CA ALA A 50 -2.50 3.29 -14.80
C ALA A 50 -2.20 3.48 -16.29
N ASP A 51 -2.00 4.73 -16.72
CA ASP A 51 -1.56 5.06 -18.07
C ASP A 51 -0.70 6.34 -18.07
N GLN A 52 -0.31 6.84 -19.24
CA GLN A 52 0.58 8.01 -19.38
C GLN A 52 0.04 9.31 -18.75
N ASN A 53 -1.26 9.39 -18.45
CA ASN A 53 -1.92 10.59 -17.95
C ASN A 53 -3.02 10.27 -16.92
N SER A 54 -2.97 9.10 -16.28
CA SER A 54 -3.86 8.75 -15.18
C SER A 54 -3.20 7.84 -14.14
N PHE A 55 -3.53 8.09 -12.89
CA PHE A 55 -3.10 7.30 -11.74
C PHE A 55 -4.30 7.01 -10.84
N CYS A 56 -4.17 6.00 -9.99
CA CYS A 56 -5.30 5.47 -9.24
C CYS A 56 -4.89 5.11 -7.84
N LEU A 57 -5.83 5.26 -6.91
CA LEU A 57 -5.70 4.77 -5.55
C LEU A 57 -5.76 3.24 -5.57
N SER A 58 -4.80 2.60 -4.91
CA SER A 58 -4.68 1.15 -4.74
C SER A 58 -5.51 0.63 -3.56
N ILE A 59 -6.63 1.27 -3.22
CA ILE A 59 -7.53 0.85 -2.13
C ILE A 59 -8.90 0.54 -2.73
N GLN A 60 -9.48 -0.60 -2.37
CA GLN A 60 -10.79 -1.01 -2.87
C GLN A 60 -11.75 -1.40 -1.73
N PRO A 61 -12.99 -0.90 -1.73
CA PRO A 61 -13.96 -1.29 -0.72
C PRO A 61 -14.28 -2.79 -0.79
N GLN A 62 -14.55 -3.37 0.39
CA GLN A 62 -15.05 -4.73 0.53
C GLN A 62 -16.37 -4.90 -0.25
N VAL A 63 -16.43 -5.90 -1.14
CA VAL A 63 -17.66 -6.28 -1.84
C VAL A 63 -18.38 -7.48 -1.21
N GLN A 64 -17.69 -8.25 -0.36
CA GLN A 64 -18.26 -9.42 0.30
C GLN A 64 -18.18 -9.29 1.83
N PRO A 65 -19.29 -9.50 2.55
CA PRO A 65 -19.26 -9.54 4.01
C PRO A 65 -18.31 -10.64 4.50
N ASN A 66 -17.53 -10.34 5.54
CA ASN A 66 -16.64 -11.27 6.24
C ASN A 66 -15.38 -11.71 5.48
N PHE A 67 -14.98 -11.03 4.40
CA PHE A 67 -13.67 -11.27 3.79
C PHE A 67 -12.58 -10.53 4.58
N PRO A 68 -11.41 -11.12 4.85
CA PRO A 68 -10.36 -10.44 5.62
C PRO A 68 -9.77 -9.24 4.85
N SER A 69 -9.34 -8.20 5.57
CA SER A 69 -8.53 -7.13 4.98
C SER A 69 -7.22 -7.68 4.42
N ILE A 70 -6.81 -7.20 3.25
CA ILE A 70 -5.58 -7.59 2.57
C ILE A 70 -4.66 -6.37 2.47
N ILE A 71 -3.39 -6.56 2.82
CA ILE A 71 -2.30 -5.62 2.50
C ILE A 71 -1.63 -6.16 1.23
N GLY A 72 -1.94 -5.55 0.09
CA GLY A 72 -1.46 -5.98 -1.22
C GLY A 72 -0.03 -5.57 -1.51
N ILE A 73 0.53 -6.05 -2.63
CA ILE A 73 1.93 -5.83 -3.00
C ILE A 73 2.31 -4.35 -3.17
N THR A 74 1.38 -3.49 -3.60
CA THR A 74 1.66 -2.04 -3.72
C THR A 74 1.99 -1.43 -2.37
N ALA A 75 1.25 -1.76 -1.31
CA ALA A 75 1.51 -1.26 0.03
C ALA A 75 2.77 -1.87 0.68
N GLN A 76 3.35 -2.90 0.06
CA GLN A 76 4.61 -3.53 0.48
C GLN A 76 5.80 -3.02 -0.36
N GLN A 77 5.57 -2.15 -1.35
CA GLN A 77 6.68 -1.45 -2.01
C GLN A 77 7.43 -0.66 -0.95
N ASP A 78 8.76 -0.65 -1.06
CA ASP A 78 9.65 0.00 -0.09
C ASP A 78 9.65 -0.64 1.30
N TYR A 79 9.23 -1.91 1.41
CA TYR A 79 9.32 -2.70 2.63
C TYR A 79 9.97 -4.07 2.40
N ASN A 80 10.91 -4.42 3.26
CA ASN A 80 11.23 -5.82 3.52
C ASN A 80 10.13 -6.41 4.40
N VAL A 81 9.59 -7.55 3.97
CA VAL A 81 8.58 -8.31 4.72
C VAL A 81 9.13 -9.66 5.11
N ALA A 82 9.23 -9.92 6.43
CA ALA A 82 9.71 -11.19 6.96
C ALA A 82 8.57 -11.95 7.67
N PHE A 83 8.54 -13.26 7.45
CA PHE A 83 7.59 -14.18 8.05
C PHE A 83 8.32 -15.10 9.01
N ASP A 84 8.08 -14.93 10.30
CA ASP A 84 8.53 -15.87 11.32
C ASP A 84 7.43 -16.90 11.55
N LEU A 85 7.68 -18.14 11.10
CA LEU A 85 6.72 -19.22 11.19
C LEU A 85 6.71 -19.89 12.58
N ASP A 86 7.79 -19.76 13.34
CA ASP A 86 7.93 -20.34 14.67
C ASP A 86 7.18 -19.49 15.69
N GLU A 87 7.42 -18.17 15.68
CA GLU A 87 6.72 -17.21 16.55
C GLU A 87 5.38 -16.73 15.97
N ARG A 88 5.10 -17.01 14.70
CA ARG A 88 3.89 -16.62 13.96
C ARG A 88 3.73 -15.10 13.85
N ASN A 89 4.84 -14.40 13.64
CA ASN A 89 4.90 -12.96 13.50
C ASN A 89 5.22 -12.56 12.06
N ILE A 90 4.76 -11.37 11.68
CA ILE A 90 5.12 -10.72 10.43
C ILE A 90 5.83 -9.42 10.80
N TYR A 91 6.98 -9.17 10.16
CA TYR A 91 7.79 -7.99 10.39
C TYR A 91 7.85 -7.14 9.12
N PHE A 92 7.75 -5.83 9.29
CA PHE A 92 7.88 -4.84 8.23
C PHE A 92 9.08 -3.95 8.54
N GLN A 93 9.97 -3.81 7.58
CA GLN A 93 11.11 -2.88 7.65
C GLN A 93 11.11 -2.01 6.41
N GLY A 94 10.90 -0.71 6.58
CA GLY A 94 11.01 0.25 5.48
C GLY A 94 12.42 0.27 4.91
N ILE A 95 12.53 0.33 3.59
CA ILE A 95 13.79 0.42 2.84
C ILE A 95 13.71 1.59 1.88
N ASP A 96 14.88 2.14 1.54
CA ASP A 96 15.01 3.08 0.44
C ASP A 96 15.40 2.30 -0.81
N CYS A 97 14.46 2.15 -1.75
CA CYS A 97 14.67 1.40 -2.98
C CYS A 97 15.55 2.15 -4.01
N GLU A 98 15.95 3.40 -3.75
CA GLU A 98 16.91 4.12 -4.61
C GLU A 98 18.34 3.56 -4.48
N VAL A 99 18.60 2.67 -3.50
CA VAL A 99 19.92 2.05 -3.25
C VAL A 99 19.94 0.59 -3.72
N LEU A 100 19.71 0.37 -5.01
CA LEU A 100 20.03 -0.90 -5.70
C LEU A 100 20.97 -0.61 -6.88
N ASP A 101 22.08 0.07 -6.61
CA ASP A 101 23.19 0.20 -7.54
C ASP A 101 24.14 -1.00 -7.39
N ASP A 102 24.44 -1.68 -8.50
CA ASP A 102 25.57 -2.62 -8.64
C ASP A 102 26.91 -1.86 -8.74
#